data_AF-A0A651EG50-F1
#
_entry.id   AF-A0A651EG50-F1
#
_cell.length_a   1.000
_cell.length_b   1.000
_cell.length_c   1.000
_cell.angle_alpha   90.00
_cell.angle_beta   90.00
_cell.angle_gamma   90.00
#
_symmetry.space_group_name_H-M   'P 1'
#
loop_
_entity.id
_entity.type
_entity.pdbx_description
1 polymer ?
#
loop_
_entity_poly.entity_id
_entity_poly.type
_entity_poly.pdbx_seq_one_letter_code
_entity_poly.pdbx_strand_id
1 'polypeptide(L)'
;MDTKVRRAIIIPVILFSVFAVIRVLAGGAGETPEPDVGNDARVEGQRPSERGGSLERGRVEVPEGYERAVFAGGCFWCMEPPYDSVDGVYAVTSGFSGGTVANPSYQAVIAGNTGHREVVEIVFDPSRVSYRELLEIFWVNIDPLDGGGQFCDRGGPYISAIFYMNEEQETEARASRAWAEGRILTGGEFMTEIRSYEAFYPAEEYHQAYAFRNPVRYSFYRASCGRDARLRTLWGS
;
A
#
# COMPACT_ATOMS: atom_id res chain seq x y z
N MET A 1 20.85 -25.26 -67.20
CA MET A 1 21.72 -26.39 -66.86
C MET A 1 23.14 -25.88 -66.86
N ASP A 2 23.70 -25.60 -65.69
CA ASP A 2 25.15 -25.53 -65.55
C ASP A 2 25.54 -25.67 -64.08
N THR A 3 26.36 -26.68 -63.83
CA THR A 3 26.74 -27.20 -62.52
C THR A 3 28.13 -26.66 -62.21
N LYS A 4 28.36 -26.01 -61.06
CA LYS A 4 29.72 -25.79 -60.54
C LYS A 4 29.78 -25.74 -59.02
N VAL A 5 30.29 -26.85 -58.50
CA VAL A 5 30.77 -27.13 -57.13
C VAL A 5 32.01 -26.29 -56.82
N ARG A 6 32.08 -25.61 -55.65
CA ARG A 6 33.33 -25.26 -54.93
C ARG A 6 33.04 -25.17 -53.41
N ARG A 7 33.40 -26.21 -52.66
CA ARG A 7 34.59 -26.35 -51.77
C ARG A 7 34.51 -25.51 -50.49
N ALA A 8 34.28 -26.21 -49.38
CA ALA A 8 34.30 -25.72 -48.00
C ALA A 8 35.71 -25.32 -47.55
N ILE A 9 35.81 -24.22 -46.80
CA ILE A 9 37.03 -23.76 -46.13
C ILE A 9 36.85 -24.04 -44.63
N ILE A 10 37.75 -24.84 -44.08
CA ILE A 10 37.84 -25.20 -42.67
C ILE A 10 38.67 -24.13 -41.97
N ILE A 11 38.11 -23.45 -40.96
CA ILE A 11 38.80 -22.48 -40.10
C ILE A 11 39.20 -23.21 -38.81
N PRO A 12 40.48 -23.18 -38.37
CA PRO A 12 40.89 -23.83 -37.13
C PRO A 12 40.54 -22.96 -35.92
N VAL A 13 39.84 -23.56 -34.95
CA VAL A 13 39.56 -22.98 -33.64
C VAL A 13 40.80 -23.13 -32.76
N ILE A 14 41.41 -22.01 -32.37
CA ILE A 14 42.54 -21.96 -31.43
C ILE A 14 41.98 -21.88 -30.01
N LEU A 15 42.24 -22.92 -29.22
CA LEU A 15 41.87 -23.07 -27.83
C LEU A 15 42.91 -22.37 -26.94
N PHE A 16 42.54 -21.28 -26.25
CA PHE A 16 43.36 -20.72 -25.17
C PHE A 16 42.78 -21.17 -23.82
N SER A 17 43.43 -22.16 -23.21
CA SER A 17 43.21 -22.55 -21.82
C SER A 17 44.06 -21.67 -20.91
N VAL A 18 43.41 -20.90 -20.03
CA VAL A 18 44.07 -20.17 -18.93
C VAL A 18 43.73 -20.90 -17.63
N PHE A 19 44.77 -21.45 -17.00
CA PHE A 19 44.73 -21.99 -15.63
C PHE A 19 45.28 -20.94 -14.65
N ALA A 20 44.49 -20.58 -13.63
CA ALA A 20 44.93 -20.06 -12.31
C ALA A 20 43.68 -20.05 -11.40
N VAL A 21 43.43 -21.07 -10.58
CA VAL A 21 43.80 -21.21 -9.16
C VAL A 21 43.49 -19.97 -8.32
N ILE A 22 42.48 -20.06 -7.43
CA ILE A 22 42.55 -19.66 -6.01
C ILE A 22 41.46 -20.45 -5.25
N ARG A 23 41.91 -21.21 -4.24
CA ARG A 23 41.10 -21.90 -3.22
C ARG A 23 40.98 -20.92 -2.04
N VAL A 24 39.77 -20.55 -1.63
CA VAL A 24 39.53 -19.86 -0.35
C VAL A 24 38.95 -20.87 0.64
N LEU A 25 39.57 -20.90 1.81
CA LEU A 25 39.32 -21.80 2.92
C LEU A 25 38.05 -21.40 3.69
N ALA A 26 37.36 -22.41 4.19
CA ALA A 26 36.34 -22.28 5.22
C ALA A 26 36.96 -21.81 6.55
N GLY A 27 36.26 -20.94 7.28
CA GLY A 27 36.59 -20.60 8.65
C GLY A 27 35.64 -19.54 9.24
N GLY A 28 35.02 -19.89 10.37
CA GLY A 28 34.58 -18.91 11.38
C GLY A 28 33.09 -18.58 11.40
N ALA A 29 32.31 -19.36 12.14
CA ALA A 29 31.09 -18.88 12.77
C ALA A 29 31.48 -17.81 13.81
N GLY A 30 30.95 -16.60 13.63
CA GLY A 30 31.01 -15.51 14.60
C GLY A 30 29.63 -14.89 14.66
N GLU A 31 28.87 -15.20 15.71
CA GLU A 31 27.66 -14.49 16.08
C GLU A 31 28.03 -13.05 16.41
N THR A 32 27.49 -12.11 15.64
CA THR A 32 27.51 -10.69 15.99
C THR A 32 26.49 -10.45 17.09
N PRO A 33 26.84 -9.78 18.21
CA PRO A 33 25.88 -9.51 19.28
C PRO A 33 24.80 -8.55 18.78
N GLU A 34 23.54 -8.87 19.11
CA GLU A 34 22.39 -7.99 18.93
C GLU A 34 22.62 -6.67 19.71
N PRO A 35 22.31 -5.50 19.13
CA PRO A 35 22.39 -4.26 19.86
C PRO A 35 21.27 -4.16 20.89
N ASP A 36 21.70 -3.91 22.13
CA ASP A 36 20.92 -3.57 23.31
C ASP A 36 19.88 -2.48 23.00
N VAL A 37 18.60 -2.82 23.15
CA VAL A 37 17.46 -1.91 22.92
C VAL A 37 17.31 -1.01 24.14
N GLY A 38 18.18 -0.01 24.22
CA GLY A 38 18.03 1.13 25.12
C GLY A 38 16.86 2.00 24.68
N ASN A 39 15.79 1.97 25.47
CA ASN A 39 14.66 2.90 25.36
C ASN A 39 15.12 4.34 25.66
N ASP A 40 14.42 5.30 25.07
CA ASP A 40 14.53 6.76 25.28
C ASP A 40 15.58 7.52 24.46
N ALA A 41 15.32 7.65 23.15
CA ALA A 41 15.80 8.79 22.37
C ALA A 41 14.71 9.23 21.38
N ARG A 42 14.36 10.53 21.40
CA ARG A 42 13.53 11.15 20.36
C ARG A 42 14.23 10.95 19.00
N VAL A 43 13.70 10.07 18.15
CA VAL A 43 14.25 9.86 16.81
C VAL A 43 13.81 11.00 15.91
N GLU A 44 14.73 11.93 15.69
CA GLU A 44 14.58 13.00 14.72
C GLU A 44 14.48 12.37 13.32
N GLY A 45 13.31 12.44 12.68
CA GLY A 45 13.05 11.87 11.35
C GLY A 45 11.94 10.81 11.25
N GLN A 46 11.32 10.40 12.36
CA GLN A 46 10.12 9.54 12.33
C GLN A 46 8.85 10.35 12.04
N ARG A 47 7.96 9.81 11.21
CA ARG A 47 6.63 10.41 10.98
C ARG A 47 5.83 10.42 12.28
N PRO A 48 4.86 11.35 12.44
CA PRO A 48 3.92 11.34 13.55
C PRO A 48 3.32 9.97 13.88
N SER A 49 3.00 9.19 12.84
CA SER A 49 2.40 7.86 12.86
C SER A 49 3.38 6.70 13.17
N GLU A 50 4.69 6.97 13.22
CA GLU A 50 5.72 5.99 13.60
C GLU A 50 6.15 6.15 15.08
N ARG A 51 5.53 7.07 15.83
CA ARG A 51 5.92 7.44 17.21
C ARG A 51 5.41 6.51 18.31
N GLY A 52 4.78 5.39 17.96
CA GLY A 52 4.34 4.42 18.97
C GLY A 52 3.94 3.10 18.34
N GLY A 53 4.56 2.03 18.82
CA GLY A 53 4.16 0.66 18.49
C GLY A 53 5.35 -0.20 18.13
N SER A 54 5.55 -1.28 18.88
CA SER A 54 6.38 -2.39 18.41
C SER A 54 5.68 -3.07 17.23
N LEU A 55 6.40 -3.25 16.13
CA LEU A 55 5.91 -4.00 14.97
C LEU A 55 6.06 -5.50 15.24
N GLU A 56 5.11 -6.09 15.95
CA GLU A 56 5.00 -7.55 16.04
C GLU A 56 4.42 -8.08 14.72
N ARG A 57 5.23 -8.80 13.93
CA ARG A 57 4.83 -9.40 12.63
C ARG A 57 4.25 -8.39 11.63
N GLY A 58 4.77 -7.16 11.62
CA GLY A 58 4.38 -6.12 10.67
C GLY A 58 3.02 -5.47 10.95
N ARG A 59 2.35 -5.78 12.06
CA ARG A 59 1.19 -5.01 12.54
C ARG A 59 1.59 -4.15 13.73
N VAL A 60 1.04 -2.95 13.78
CA VAL A 60 1.11 -2.09 14.96
C VAL A 60 0.21 -2.68 16.05
N GLU A 61 0.77 -2.84 17.25
CA GLU A 61 -0.02 -3.16 18.45
C GLU A 61 -0.96 -1.99 18.75
N VAL A 62 -2.25 -2.29 18.93
CA VAL A 62 -3.27 -1.25 19.16
C VAL A 62 -3.31 -0.93 20.65
N PRO A 63 -3.05 0.33 21.05
CA PRO A 63 -3.15 0.71 22.45
C PRO A 63 -4.57 0.51 23.00
N GLU A 64 -4.68 0.32 24.31
CA GLU A 64 -5.99 0.22 24.97
C GLU A 64 -6.83 1.48 24.71
N GLY A 65 -8.11 1.28 24.36
CA GLY A 65 -9.04 2.37 24.05
C GLY A 65 -8.95 2.92 22.62
N TYR A 66 -8.00 2.45 21.80
CA TYR A 66 -7.90 2.81 20.39
C TYR A 66 -8.72 1.85 19.52
N GLU A 67 -9.13 2.35 18.35
CA GLU A 67 -9.91 1.62 17.38
C GLU A 67 -9.18 1.47 16.04
N ARG A 68 -9.70 0.60 15.17
CA ARG A 68 -9.17 0.36 13.81
C ARG A 68 -10.20 0.76 12.75
N ALA A 69 -9.72 1.36 11.67
CA ALA A 69 -10.47 1.57 10.43
C ALA A 69 -9.68 0.99 9.25
N VAL A 70 -10.35 0.34 8.30
CA VAL A 70 -9.68 -0.27 7.12
C VAL A 70 -10.39 0.18 5.84
N PHE A 71 -9.64 0.88 4.97
CA PHE A 71 -10.19 1.48 3.76
C PHE A 71 -9.36 1.12 2.52
N ALA A 72 -10.01 0.70 1.44
CA ALA A 72 -9.44 0.59 0.10
C ALA A 72 -9.83 1.81 -0.73
N GLY A 73 -8.84 2.58 -1.18
CA GLY A 73 -9.05 3.83 -1.95
C GLY A 73 -8.17 3.92 -3.20
N GLY A 74 -7.82 2.77 -3.78
CA GLY A 74 -6.82 2.67 -4.85
C GLY A 74 -5.42 2.48 -4.28
N CYS A 75 -4.41 3.04 -4.96
CA CYS A 75 -3.02 2.96 -4.50
C CYS A 75 -2.88 3.40 -3.03
N PHE A 76 -2.45 2.48 -2.16
CA PHE A 76 -2.31 2.75 -0.72
C PHE A 76 -1.26 3.83 -0.39
N TRP A 77 -0.27 4.08 -1.25
CA TRP A 77 0.71 5.16 -1.09
C TRP A 77 0.05 6.53 -1.19
N CYS A 78 -1.08 6.61 -1.89
CA CYS A 78 -1.87 7.82 -1.98
C CYS A 78 -2.90 7.93 -0.85
N MET A 79 -3.24 6.82 -0.21
CA MET A 79 -4.21 6.76 0.89
C MET A 79 -3.56 6.89 2.27
N GLU A 80 -2.27 6.58 2.46
CA GLU A 80 -1.59 6.86 3.74
C GLU A 80 -1.54 8.36 4.09
N PRO A 81 -1.02 9.25 3.20
CA PRO A 81 -0.72 10.63 3.59
C PRO A 81 -1.91 11.46 4.10
N PRO A 82 -3.15 11.29 3.60
CA PRO A 82 -4.31 11.98 4.15
C PRO A 82 -4.55 11.76 5.65
N TYR A 83 -4.09 10.63 6.21
CA TYR A 83 -4.31 10.29 7.62
C TYR A 83 -3.10 10.59 8.52
N ASP A 84 -1.88 10.65 7.97
CA ASP A 84 -0.64 10.86 8.75
C ASP A 84 -0.61 12.16 9.59
N SER A 85 -1.39 13.16 9.19
CA SER A 85 -1.41 14.49 9.82
C SER A 85 -2.66 14.75 10.68
N VAL A 86 -3.53 13.75 10.81
CA VAL A 86 -4.79 13.86 11.57
C VAL A 86 -4.48 13.68 13.05
N ASP A 87 -4.79 14.68 13.87
CA ASP A 87 -4.69 14.54 15.33
C ASP A 87 -5.65 13.44 15.81
N GLY A 88 -5.18 12.55 16.68
CA GLY A 88 -5.89 11.34 17.08
C GLY A 88 -5.57 10.10 16.25
N VAL A 89 -4.96 10.22 15.06
CA VAL A 89 -4.44 9.05 14.34
C VAL A 89 -3.10 8.63 14.95
N TYR A 90 -3.03 7.37 15.39
CA TYR A 90 -1.85 6.77 16.02
C TYR A 90 -0.89 6.18 14.98
N ALA A 91 -1.44 5.40 14.04
CA ALA A 91 -0.66 4.72 13.02
C ALA A 91 -1.48 4.51 11.76
N VAL A 92 -0.81 4.51 10.61
CA VAL A 92 -1.39 4.19 9.30
C VAL A 92 -0.49 3.17 8.63
N THR A 93 -1.02 1.99 8.33
CA THR A 93 -0.26 0.87 7.76
C THR A 93 -0.84 0.47 6.40
N SER A 94 0.00 0.45 5.37
CA SER A 94 -0.36 -0.09 4.06
C SER A 94 -0.45 -1.61 4.09
N GLY A 95 -1.46 -2.18 3.45
CA GLY A 95 -1.64 -3.63 3.41
C GLY A 95 -2.73 -4.11 2.48
N PHE A 96 -3.21 -5.32 2.74
CA PHE A 96 -4.12 -6.08 1.90
C PHE A 96 -5.32 -6.61 2.70
N SER A 97 -6.54 -6.47 2.16
CA SER A 97 -7.78 -6.98 2.78
C SER A 97 -8.82 -7.34 1.72
N GLY A 98 -9.89 -8.03 2.13
CA GLY A 98 -11.05 -8.37 1.27
C GLY A 98 -10.88 -9.56 0.32
N GLY A 99 -9.70 -10.19 0.30
CA GLY A 99 -9.38 -11.38 -0.49
C GLY A 99 -9.30 -12.66 0.33
N THR A 100 -8.92 -13.76 -0.31
CA THR A 100 -8.96 -15.11 0.26
C THR A 100 -7.58 -15.72 0.53
N VAL A 101 -6.50 -15.12 0.03
CA VAL A 101 -5.15 -15.66 0.16
C VAL A 101 -4.49 -15.10 1.41
N ALA A 102 -4.20 -15.96 2.38
CA ALA A 102 -3.50 -15.55 3.60
C ALA A 102 -2.05 -15.12 3.31
N ASN A 103 -1.60 -14.04 3.95
CA ASN A 103 -0.26 -13.46 3.83
C ASN A 103 0.20 -13.30 2.36
N PRO A 104 -0.57 -12.61 1.50
CA PRO A 104 -0.21 -12.47 0.10
C PRO A 104 1.00 -11.54 -0.05
N SER A 105 1.84 -11.79 -1.05
CA SER A 105 2.86 -10.80 -1.47
C SER A 105 2.22 -9.71 -2.31
N TYR A 106 2.83 -8.52 -2.35
CA TYR A 106 2.39 -7.44 -3.23
C TYR A 106 2.25 -7.91 -4.69
N GLN A 107 3.22 -8.68 -5.18
CA GLN A 107 3.20 -9.23 -6.55
C GLN A 107 1.99 -10.15 -6.80
N ALA A 108 1.59 -10.95 -5.81
CA ALA A 108 0.41 -11.79 -5.93
C ALA A 108 -0.88 -10.96 -5.96
N VAL A 109 -0.95 -9.90 -5.14
CA VAL A 109 -2.11 -9.00 -5.09
C VAL A 109 -2.28 -8.25 -6.40
N ILE A 110 -1.24 -7.59 -6.90
CA ILE A 110 -1.32 -6.83 -8.17
C ILE A 110 -1.59 -7.74 -9.38
N ALA A 111 -1.21 -9.02 -9.32
CA ALA A 111 -1.56 -10.00 -10.35
C ALA A 111 -3.07 -10.34 -10.36
N GLY A 112 -3.83 -9.97 -9.32
CA GLY A 112 -5.29 -10.02 -9.27
C GLY A 112 -5.90 -11.33 -8.77
N ASN A 113 -5.11 -12.39 -8.60
CA ASN A 113 -5.64 -13.73 -8.28
C ASN A 113 -5.91 -13.98 -6.79
N THR A 114 -5.65 -13.01 -5.92
CA THR A 114 -5.83 -13.16 -4.47
C THR A 114 -7.19 -12.66 -3.98
N GLY A 115 -7.89 -11.87 -4.80
CA GLY A 115 -9.11 -11.14 -4.41
C GLY A 115 -8.85 -9.96 -3.47
N HIS A 116 -7.62 -9.74 -3.02
CA HIS A 116 -7.28 -8.65 -2.12
C HIS A 116 -7.30 -7.29 -2.82
N ARG A 117 -7.58 -6.27 -2.02
CA ARG A 117 -7.41 -4.86 -2.36
C ARG A 117 -6.24 -4.29 -1.60
N GLU A 118 -5.58 -3.30 -2.20
CA GLU A 118 -4.74 -2.38 -1.44
C GLU A 118 -5.61 -1.59 -0.47
N VAL A 119 -5.20 -1.57 0.78
CA VAL A 119 -5.88 -0.88 1.88
C VAL A 119 -4.88 -0.14 2.75
N VAL A 120 -5.40 0.84 3.49
CA VAL A 120 -4.77 1.35 4.69
C VAL A 120 -5.53 0.86 5.91
N GLU A 121 -4.80 0.38 6.92
CA GLU A 121 -5.30 0.23 8.29
C GLU A 121 -4.89 1.45 9.10
N ILE A 122 -5.87 2.09 9.73
CA ILE A 122 -5.70 3.28 10.56
C ILE A 122 -6.02 2.87 11.99
N VAL A 123 -5.06 3.08 12.90
CA VAL A 123 -5.27 2.99 14.34
C VAL A 123 -5.50 4.39 14.87
N PHE A 124 -6.59 4.63 15.57
CA PHE A 124 -6.98 5.97 16.01
C PHE A 124 -7.60 6.00 17.41
N ASP A 125 -7.45 7.15 18.09
CA ASP A 125 -8.07 7.46 19.38
C ASP A 125 -9.47 8.04 19.14
N PRO A 126 -10.56 7.31 19.44
CA PRO A 126 -11.92 7.77 19.23
C PRO A 126 -12.29 8.99 20.10
N SER A 127 -11.50 9.31 21.13
CA SER A 127 -11.69 10.53 21.92
C SER A 127 -11.15 11.80 21.25
N ARG A 128 -10.34 11.65 20.19
CA ARG A 128 -9.69 12.74 19.45
C ARG A 128 -10.18 12.88 18.02
N VAL A 129 -10.42 11.76 17.34
CA VAL A 129 -10.95 11.73 15.97
C VAL A 129 -12.00 10.63 15.86
N SER A 130 -13.15 10.95 15.27
CA SER A 130 -14.24 10.00 15.07
C SER A 130 -14.06 9.17 13.81
N TYR A 131 -14.68 7.98 13.79
CA TYR A 131 -14.70 7.13 12.59
C TYR A 131 -15.36 7.85 11.40
N ARG A 132 -16.44 8.61 11.63
CA ARG A 132 -17.04 9.52 10.64
C ARG A 132 -16.03 10.50 10.03
N GLU A 133 -15.18 11.15 10.82
CA GLU A 133 -14.17 12.08 10.27
C GLU A 133 -13.17 11.36 9.36
N LEU A 134 -12.76 10.13 9.73
CA LEU A 134 -11.91 9.30 8.87
C LEU A 134 -12.63 8.92 7.55
N LEU A 135 -13.93 8.63 7.61
CA LEU A 135 -14.75 8.38 6.42
C LEU A 135 -14.88 9.62 5.52
N GLU A 136 -15.05 10.81 6.09
CA GLU A 136 -15.10 12.06 5.33
C GLU A 136 -13.78 12.30 4.57
N ILE A 137 -12.64 12.04 5.22
CA ILE A 137 -11.31 12.06 4.58
C ILE A 137 -11.22 11.02 3.46
N PHE A 138 -11.72 9.80 3.70
CA PHE A 138 -11.74 8.74 2.69
C PHE A 138 -12.45 9.18 1.41
N TRP A 139 -13.68 9.68 1.52
CA TRP A 139 -14.50 10.03 0.35
C TRP A 139 -13.87 11.10 -0.53
N VAL A 140 -13.34 12.17 0.06
CA VAL A 140 -12.75 13.28 -0.71
C VAL A 140 -11.39 12.93 -1.31
N ASN A 141 -10.81 11.78 -0.95
CA ASN A 141 -9.55 11.29 -1.48
C ASN A 141 -9.71 10.22 -2.57
N ILE A 142 -10.93 9.77 -2.91
CA ILE A 142 -11.17 8.76 -3.94
C ILE A 142 -12.09 9.29 -5.06
N ASP A 143 -12.14 8.56 -6.17
CA ASP A 143 -13.24 8.62 -7.14
C ASP A 143 -14.26 7.53 -6.80
N PRO A 144 -15.35 7.85 -6.08
CA PRO A 144 -16.33 6.85 -5.67
C PRO A 144 -17.19 6.36 -6.84
N LEU A 145 -17.09 6.98 -8.02
CA LEU A 145 -17.87 6.62 -9.21
C LEU A 145 -17.15 5.56 -10.07
N ASP A 146 -15.89 5.25 -9.75
CA ASP A 146 -15.07 4.33 -10.50
C ASP A 146 -15.11 2.92 -9.92
N GLY A 147 -15.85 2.03 -10.59
CA GLY A 147 -15.98 0.62 -10.21
C GLY A 147 -14.87 -0.29 -10.75
N GLY A 148 -13.92 0.21 -11.55
CA GLY A 148 -12.89 -0.61 -12.18
C GLY A 148 -11.46 -0.36 -11.68
N GLY A 149 -11.30 0.45 -10.64
CA GLY A 149 -10.02 0.88 -10.09
C GLY A 149 -10.09 2.30 -9.56
N GLN A 150 -8.94 2.98 -9.51
CA GLN A 150 -8.84 4.38 -9.11
C GLN A 150 -7.82 5.10 -9.98
N PHE A 151 -8.26 6.17 -10.64
CA PHE A 151 -7.41 7.02 -11.47
C PHE A 151 -6.68 6.19 -12.55
N CYS A 152 -5.35 6.23 -12.58
CA CYS A 152 -4.55 5.41 -13.50
C CYS A 152 -4.36 3.96 -13.04
N ASP A 153 -4.64 3.62 -11.78
CA ASP A 153 -4.51 2.27 -11.25
C ASP A 153 -5.79 1.48 -11.53
N ARG A 154 -5.67 0.39 -12.29
CA ARG A 154 -6.81 -0.39 -12.80
C ARG A 154 -6.80 -1.82 -12.27
N GLY A 155 -8.00 -2.37 -12.08
CA GLY A 155 -8.21 -3.77 -11.69
C GLY A 155 -8.65 -3.92 -10.23
N GLY A 156 -9.00 -5.16 -9.89
CA GLY A 156 -9.52 -5.56 -8.58
C GLY A 156 -8.77 -4.99 -7.37
N PRO A 157 -7.42 -5.00 -7.35
CA PRO A 157 -6.65 -4.48 -6.23
C PRO A 157 -6.91 -3.02 -5.88
N TYR A 158 -7.40 -2.23 -6.83
CA TYR A 158 -7.57 -0.78 -6.68
C TYR A 158 -9.04 -0.36 -6.59
N ILE A 159 -10.00 -1.28 -6.53
CA ILE A 159 -11.41 -0.95 -6.38
C ILE A 159 -11.67 -0.44 -4.96
N SER A 160 -12.47 0.62 -4.81
CA SER A 160 -12.72 1.24 -3.51
C SER A 160 -13.64 0.41 -2.61
N ALA A 161 -13.31 0.32 -1.32
CA ALA A 161 -14.12 -0.34 -0.28
C ALA A 161 -13.90 0.26 1.10
N ILE A 162 -14.92 0.15 1.95
CA ILE A 162 -14.86 0.36 3.40
C ILE A 162 -15.10 -0.99 4.07
N PHE A 163 -14.15 -1.42 4.90
CA PHE A 163 -14.25 -2.66 5.66
C PHE A 163 -14.63 -2.37 7.11
N TYR A 164 -15.90 -2.58 7.46
CA TYR A 164 -16.41 -2.31 8.80
C TYR A 164 -16.16 -3.48 9.75
N MET A 165 -15.78 -3.19 11.00
CA MET A 165 -15.48 -4.21 12.01
C MET A 165 -16.66 -4.54 12.91
N ASN A 166 -17.67 -3.67 12.96
CA ASN A 166 -18.86 -3.81 13.79
C ASN A 166 -20.05 -3.05 13.17
N GLU A 167 -21.24 -3.19 13.77
CA GLU A 167 -22.49 -2.59 13.31
C GLU A 167 -22.49 -1.04 13.36
N GLU A 168 -21.76 -0.47 14.32
CA GLU A 168 -21.60 0.99 14.44
C GLU A 168 -20.82 1.54 13.25
N GLN A 169 -19.67 0.94 12.94
CA GLN A 169 -18.90 1.29 11.73
C GLN A 169 -19.69 1.06 10.45
N GLU A 170 -20.48 -0.01 10.35
CA GLU A 170 -21.35 -0.23 9.19
C GLU A 170 -22.36 0.92 9.04
N THR A 171 -23.01 1.31 10.14
CA THR A 171 -24.00 2.38 10.17
C THR A 171 -23.37 3.72 9.78
N GLU A 172 -22.22 4.06 10.35
CA GLU A 172 -21.48 5.28 10.02
C GLU A 172 -20.96 5.27 8.58
N ALA A 173 -20.47 4.14 8.07
CA ALA A 173 -20.05 4.01 6.68
C ALA A 173 -21.20 4.32 5.70
N ARG A 174 -22.40 3.79 5.97
CA ARG A 174 -23.60 4.06 5.16
C ARG A 174 -24.04 5.51 5.27
N ALA A 175 -24.02 6.09 6.47
CA ALA A 175 -24.35 7.50 6.67
C ALA A 175 -23.35 8.43 5.98
N SER A 176 -22.05 8.13 6.05
CA SER A 176 -21.01 8.91 5.38
C SER A 176 -21.10 8.83 3.86
N ARG A 177 -21.53 7.69 3.30
CA ARG A 177 -21.83 7.57 1.87
C ARG A 177 -22.93 8.54 1.46
N ALA A 178 -24.04 8.58 2.21
CA ALA A 178 -25.13 9.53 1.92
C ALA A 178 -24.67 10.99 2.03
N TRP A 179 -23.82 11.30 3.02
CA TRP A 179 -23.17 12.63 3.12
C TRP A 179 -22.32 12.94 1.89
N ALA A 180 -21.51 11.99 1.41
CA ALA A 180 -20.65 12.16 0.25
C ALA A 180 -21.44 12.30 -1.05
N GLU A 181 -22.51 11.52 -1.22
CA GLU A 181 -23.46 11.63 -2.34
C GLU A 181 -24.12 13.02 -2.39
N GLY A 182 -24.42 13.61 -1.24
CA GLY A 182 -24.94 14.99 -1.15
C GLY A 182 -23.91 16.09 -1.44
N ARG A 183 -22.62 15.76 -1.41
CA ARG A 183 -21.51 16.73 -1.56
C ARG A 183 -20.82 16.67 -2.93
N ILE A 184 -20.87 15.53 -3.61
CA ILE A 184 -20.20 15.33 -4.89
C ILE A 184 -20.77 16.28 -5.96
N LEU A 185 -19.89 16.90 -6.76
CA LEU A 185 -20.28 17.93 -7.73
C LEU A 185 -20.82 17.38 -9.05
N THR A 186 -20.43 16.16 -9.41
CA THR A 186 -20.74 15.58 -10.72
C THR A 186 -22.00 14.72 -10.72
N GLY A 187 -22.49 14.33 -9.54
CA GLY A 187 -23.45 13.23 -9.39
C GLY A 187 -22.88 11.88 -9.88
N GLY A 188 -23.70 10.83 -9.83
CA GLY A 188 -23.36 9.49 -10.30
C GLY A 188 -23.62 8.40 -9.25
N GLU A 189 -23.56 7.15 -9.67
CA GLU A 189 -23.68 6.00 -8.78
C GLU A 189 -22.37 5.74 -8.05
N PHE A 190 -22.43 5.64 -6.72
CA PHE A 190 -21.26 5.29 -5.90
C PHE A 190 -21.00 3.79 -5.99
N MET A 191 -19.85 3.44 -6.55
CA MET A 191 -19.36 2.07 -6.76
C MET A 191 -18.58 1.52 -5.56
N THR A 192 -18.25 2.36 -4.57
CA THR A 192 -17.54 1.94 -3.36
C THR A 192 -18.34 0.90 -2.58
N GLU A 193 -17.71 -0.23 -2.30
CA GLU A 193 -18.28 -1.31 -1.51
C GLU A 193 -18.22 -1.00 0.00
N ILE A 194 -19.24 -1.37 0.75
CA ILE A 194 -19.23 -1.37 2.23
C ILE A 194 -19.41 -2.81 2.66
N ARG A 195 -18.38 -3.42 3.26
CA ARG A 195 -18.31 -4.87 3.51
C ARG A 195 -17.76 -5.18 4.89
N SER A 196 -18.12 -6.33 5.44
CA SER A 196 -17.58 -6.79 6.71
C SER A 196 -16.07 -7.02 6.59
N TYR A 197 -15.33 -6.56 7.60
CA TYR A 197 -13.92 -6.84 7.76
C TYR A 197 -13.68 -8.31 8.10
N GLU A 198 -12.69 -8.93 7.46
CA GLU A 198 -12.30 -10.32 7.70
C GLU A 198 -10.86 -10.40 8.22
N ALA A 199 -9.89 -9.88 7.46
CA ALA A 199 -8.48 -9.90 7.82
C ALA A 199 -7.68 -8.80 7.11
N PHE A 200 -6.61 -8.34 7.76
CA PHE A 200 -5.63 -7.40 7.23
C PHE A 200 -4.24 -8.05 7.14
N TYR A 201 -3.55 -7.92 6.01
CA TYR A 201 -2.17 -8.39 5.86
C TYR A 201 -1.28 -7.19 5.56
N PRO A 202 -0.32 -6.84 6.43
CA PRO A 202 0.56 -5.71 6.18
C PRO A 202 1.38 -5.97 4.90
N ALA A 203 1.51 -4.93 4.08
CA ALA A 203 2.39 -4.96 2.92
C ALA A 203 3.86 -4.90 3.35
N GLU A 204 4.75 -5.28 2.45
CA GLU A 204 6.19 -5.29 2.68
C GLU A 204 6.69 -3.90 3.12
N GLU A 205 7.74 -3.87 3.96
CA GLU A 205 8.25 -2.64 4.61
C GLU A 205 8.55 -1.49 3.64
N TYR A 206 8.96 -1.79 2.40
CA TYR A 206 9.26 -0.76 1.41
C TYR A 206 8.00 -0.02 0.89
N HIS A 207 6.79 -0.56 1.13
CA HIS A 207 5.53 0.12 0.85
C HIS A 207 5.11 1.07 1.96
N GLN A 208 5.52 0.81 3.20
CA GLN A 208 5.19 1.67 4.33
C GLN A 208 5.88 3.01 4.17
N ALA A 209 5.15 4.09 4.41
CA ALA A 209 5.68 5.45 4.31
C ALA A 209 6.19 5.85 2.93
N TYR A 210 5.69 5.22 1.86
CA TYR A 210 6.30 5.39 0.55
C TYR A 210 6.38 6.85 0.10
N ALA A 211 5.31 7.63 0.30
CA ALA A 211 5.27 9.05 -0.08
C ALA A 211 6.33 9.89 0.66
N PHE A 212 6.57 9.58 1.92
CA PHE A 212 7.58 10.23 2.76
C PHE A 212 9.00 9.79 2.42
N ARG A 213 9.22 8.48 2.23
CA ARG A 213 10.52 7.88 1.91
C ARG A 213 10.98 8.17 0.48
N ASN A 214 10.03 8.39 -0.45
CA ASN A 214 10.31 8.55 -1.88
C ASN A 214 9.58 9.77 -2.49
N PRO A 215 9.77 10.99 -1.96
CA PRO A 215 8.92 12.14 -2.29
C PRO A 215 8.92 12.49 -3.79
N VAL A 216 10.09 12.46 -4.44
CA VAL A 216 10.20 12.80 -5.87
C VAL A 216 9.46 11.80 -6.75
N ARG A 217 9.66 10.49 -6.50
CA ARG A 217 9.02 9.43 -7.28
C ARG A 217 7.52 9.40 -7.03
N TYR A 218 7.10 9.58 -5.78
CA TYR A 218 5.70 9.67 -5.40
C TYR A 218 5.01 10.86 -6.07
N SER A 219 5.58 12.06 -6.00
CA SER A 219 4.99 13.26 -6.62
C SER A 219 4.85 13.11 -8.13
N PHE A 220 5.85 12.56 -8.82
CA PHE A 220 5.76 12.27 -10.26
C PHE A 220 4.62 11.28 -10.56
N TYR A 221 4.56 10.17 -9.82
CA TYR A 221 3.52 9.17 -9.97
C TYR A 221 2.12 9.77 -9.77
N ARG A 222 1.86 10.42 -8.62
CA ARG A 222 0.56 11.04 -8.29
C ARG A 222 0.11 12.04 -9.37
N ALA A 223 1.03 12.90 -9.83
CA ALA A 223 0.73 13.87 -10.87
C ALA A 223 0.39 13.20 -12.21
N SER A 224 1.20 12.22 -12.62
CA SER A 224 1.00 11.48 -13.89
C SER A 224 -0.30 10.67 -13.90
N CYS A 225 -0.77 10.26 -12.72
CA CYS A 225 -1.98 9.47 -12.55
C CYS A 225 -3.27 10.31 -12.69
N GLY A 226 -3.15 11.65 -12.76
CA GLY A 226 -4.30 12.55 -12.91
C GLY A 226 -5.21 12.66 -11.69
N ARG A 227 -4.80 12.07 -10.56
CA ARG A 227 -5.57 11.98 -9.31
C ARG A 227 -6.14 13.32 -8.87
N ASP A 228 -5.27 14.31 -8.71
CA ASP A 228 -5.66 15.62 -8.17
C ASP A 228 -6.60 16.38 -9.12
N ALA A 229 -6.43 16.21 -10.44
CA ALA A 229 -7.33 16.81 -11.43
C ALA A 229 -8.73 16.17 -11.37
N ARG A 230 -8.78 14.86 -11.16
CA ARG A 230 -10.06 14.15 -11.00
C ARG A 230 -10.75 14.53 -9.69
N LEU A 231 -10.02 14.55 -8.57
CA LEU A 231 -10.58 14.94 -7.27
C LEU A 231 -11.12 16.37 -7.28
N ARG A 232 -10.42 17.34 -7.90
CA ARG A 232 -10.94 18.70 -8.10
C ARG A 232 -12.25 18.74 -8.86
N THR A 233 -12.43 17.87 -9.84
CA THR A 233 -13.68 17.78 -10.62
C THR A 233 -14.83 17.24 -9.78
N LEU A 234 -14.55 16.28 -8.90
CA LEU A 234 -15.54 15.62 -8.06
C LEU A 234 -15.94 16.45 -6.84
N TRP A 235 -14.98 17.14 -6.22
CA TRP A 235 -15.12 17.72 -4.88
C TRP A 235 -14.85 19.23 -4.80
N GLY A 236 -14.25 19.83 -5.85
CA GLY A 236 -14.02 21.27 -5.94
C GLY A 236 -12.80 21.81 -5.18
N SER A 237 -11.97 20.93 -4.61
CA SER A 237 -10.75 21.26 -3.85
C SER A 237 -9.51 20.65 -4.47
#